data_AF-A0A353PP23-F1
#
_entry.id   AF-A0A353PP23-F1
#
_cell.length_a   1.000
_cell.length_b   1.000
_cell.length_c   1.000
_cell.angle_alpha   90.00
_cell.angle_beta   90.00
_cell.angle_gamma   90.00
#
_symmetry.space_group_name_H-M   'P 1'
#
loop_
_entity.id
_entity.type
_entity.pdbx_description
1 polymer ?
#
loop_
_entity_poly.entity_id
_entity_poly.type
_entity_poly.pdbx_seq_one_letter_code
_entity_poly.pdbx_strand_id
1 'polypeptide(L)'
;MKEITTRDLKESLVLLLLKKKDDGEGGWQEDWCEGPRLWAALWPFVDNQKGTPLYRIILRAPLILPHTIKFLWRLQHTTKRLVVIKDPILVQYNRFYAMIAEEEKNA
;
A
#
# COMPACT_ATOMS: atom_id res chain seq x y z
N MET A 1 21.26 2.08 8.58
CA MET A 1 19.85 1.69 8.29
C MET A 1 19.61 0.36 8.98
N LYS A 2 18.52 0.18 9.75
CA LYS A 2 18.23 -1.08 10.48
C LYS A 2 18.06 -2.22 9.46
N GLU A 3 18.62 -3.40 9.75
CA GLU A 3 18.38 -4.59 8.95
C GLU A 3 16.91 -5.04 9.10
N ILE A 4 16.19 -5.11 7.99
CA ILE A 4 14.82 -5.61 7.91
C ILE A 4 14.86 -7.11 7.68
N THR A 5 14.02 -7.83 8.42
CA THR A 5 13.84 -9.27 8.30
C THR A 5 12.36 -9.58 8.04
N THR A 6 12.06 -10.81 7.62
CA THR A 6 10.66 -11.25 7.47
C THR A 6 9.88 -11.22 8.77
N ARG A 7 10.55 -11.25 9.94
CA ARG A 7 9.92 -11.15 11.27
C ARG A 7 9.41 -9.74 11.58
N ASP A 8 9.88 -8.73 10.86
CA ASP A 8 9.40 -7.36 10.99
C ASP A 8 8.07 -7.13 10.24
N LEU A 9 7.67 -8.04 9.33
CA LEU A 9 6.43 -7.94 8.54
C LEU A 9 5.21 -8.43 9.34
N LYS A 10 4.73 -7.60 10.28
CA LYS A 10 3.68 -7.96 11.25
C LYS A 10 2.27 -7.52 10.85
N GLU A 11 2.16 -6.63 9.87
CA GLU A 11 0.88 -6.06 9.45
C GLU A 11 0.34 -6.77 8.21
N SER A 12 -0.98 -6.85 8.11
CA SER A 12 -1.67 -7.42 6.95
C SER A 12 -2.32 -6.29 6.14
N LEU A 13 -1.82 -6.09 4.92
CA LEU A 13 -2.40 -5.17 3.94
C LEU A 13 -3.08 -5.93 2.81
N VAL A 14 -4.21 -5.44 2.31
CA VAL A 14 -4.82 -5.95 1.08
C VAL A 14 -4.49 -4.99 -0.06
N LEU A 15 -3.82 -5.47 -1.11
CA LEU A 15 -3.56 -4.68 -2.31
C LEU A 15 -4.87 -4.42 -3.03
N LEU A 16 -5.19 -3.16 -3.31
CA LEU A 16 -6.35 -2.78 -4.10
C LEU A 16 -5.96 -2.73 -5.58
N LEU A 17 -6.77 -3.35 -6.42
CA LEU A 17 -6.56 -3.41 -7.86
C LEU A 17 -7.65 -2.61 -8.56
N LEU A 18 -7.27 -1.81 -9.55
CA LEU A 18 -8.21 -1.08 -10.38
C LEU A 18 -8.82 -2.04 -11.40
N LYS A 19 -10.13 -2.24 -11.34
CA LYS A 19 -10.85 -3.06 -12.30
C LYS A 19 -11.69 -2.15 -13.19
N LYS A 20 -11.45 -2.24 -14.50
CA LYS A 20 -12.31 -1.64 -15.51
C LYS A 20 -13.46 -2.59 -15.80
N LYS A 21 -14.67 -2.08 -15.67
CA LYS A 21 -15.89 -2.78 -16.05
C LYS A 21 -16.59 -1.95 -17.13
N ASP A 22 -17.09 -2.63 -18.15
CA ASP A 22 -17.97 -2.02 -19.13
C ASP A 22 -19.26 -1.57 -18.43
N ASP A 23 -19.65 -0.32 -18.63
CA ASP A 23 -20.86 0.26 -18.04
C ASP A 23 -22.13 -0.10 -18.82
N GLY A 24 -22.00 -0.73 -19.99
CA GLY A 24 -23.11 -1.11 -20.86
C GLY A 24 -23.65 0.03 -21.74
N GLU A 25 -23.13 1.24 -21.60
CA GLU A 25 -23.47 2.43 -22.40
C GLU A 25 -22.30 2.88 -23.31
N GLY A 26 -21.23 2.09 -23.35
CA GLY A 26 -20.04 2.34 -24.17
C GLY A 26 -18.93 3.11 -23.44
N GLY A 27 -19.06 3.31 -22.13
CA GLY A 27 -18.04 3.84 -21.25
C GLY A 27 -17.40 2.76 -20.36
N TRP A 28 -16.49 3.22 -19.48
CA TRP A 28 -15.79 2.35 -18.54
C TRP A 28 -16.00 2.87 -17.13
N GLN A 29 -16.49 1.99 -16.25
CA GLN A 29 -16.48 2.22 -14.82
C GLN A 29 -15.18 1.68 -14.22
N GLU A 30 -14.49 2.50 -13.44
CA GLU A 30 -13.30 2.12 -12.70
C GLU A 30 -13.66 1.88 -11.22
N ASP A 31 -13.63 0.63 -10.79
CA ASP A 31 -13.86 0.26 -9.39
C ASP A 31 -12.57 -0.32 -8.78
N TRP A 32 -12.31 0.03 -7.51
CA TRP A 32 -11.24 -0.59 -6.73
C TRP A 32 -11.75 -1.88 -6.10
N CYS A 33 -11.13 -3.01 -6.45
CA CYS A 33 -11.43 -4.30 -5.85
C CYS A 33 -10.28 -4.80 -4.96
N GLU A 34 -10.63 -5.64 -3.99
CA GLU A 34 -9.65 -6.31 -3.13
C GLU A 34 -8.89 -7.37 -3.92
N GLY A 35 -7.57 -7.23 -3.95
CA GLY A 35 -6.64 -8.19 -4.52
C GLY A 35 -5.94 -9.01 -3.43
N PRO A 36 -4.66 -9.36 -3.62
CA PRO A 36 -3.94 -10.23 -2.69
C PRO A 36 -3.69 -9.56 -1.34
N ARG A 37 -3.72 -10.38 -0.27
CA ARG A 37 -3.28 -10.00 1.06
C ARG A 37 -1.76 -10.17 1.19
N LEU A 38 -1.08 -9.15 1.67
CA LEU A 38 0.37 -9.06 1.79
C LEU A 38 0.77 -8.79 3.24
N TRP A 39 1.84 -9.45 3.68
CA TRP A 39 2.49 -9.14 4.95
C TRP A 39 3.45 -7.96 4.77
N ALA A 40 3.33 -6.97 5.65
CA ALA A 40 4.04 -5.71 5.58
C ALA A 40 4.62 -5.31 6.94
N ALA A 41 5.69 -4.52 6.93
CA ALA A 41 6.02 -3.66 8.06
C ALA A 41 5.48 -2.26 7.76
N LEU A 42 4.69 -1.69 8.68
CA LEU A 42 4.28 -0.29 8.63
C LEU A 42 4.99 0.48 9.73
N TRP A 43 5.73 1.51 9.33
CA TRP A 43 6.33 2.45 10.27
C TRP A 43 5.76 3.84 10.01
N PRO A 44 5.02 4.42 10.97
CA PRO A 44 4.59 5.81 10.84
C PRO A 44 5.83 6.72 10.85
N PHE A 45 5.80 7.77 10.06
CA PHE A 45 6.75 8.86 10.21
C PHE A 45 6.04 10.20 10.03
N VAL A 46 6.49 11.19 10.79
CA VAL A 46 5.88 12.52 10.79
C VAL A 46 6.54 13.32 9.67
N ASP A 47 5.74 13.74 8.70
CA ASP A 47 6.10 14.84 7.83
C ASP A 47 5.39 16.10 8.35
N ASN A 48 6.18 17.01 8.90
CA ASN A 48 5.70 18.25 9.54
C ASN A 48 4.97 19.18 8.55
N GLN A 49 4.99 18.89 7.25
CA GLN A 49 4.44 19.78 6.22
C GLN A 49 3.03 19.40 5.74
N LYS A 50 2.61 18.13 5.84
CA LYS A 50 1.39 17.62 5.17
C LYS A 50 0.16 17.46 6.07
N GLY A 51 0.28 17.57 7.39
CA GLY A 51 -0.84 17.42 8.33
C GLY A 51 -1.63 16.10 8.19
N THR A 52 -1.06 15.10 7.52
CA THR A 52 -1.68 13.81 7.19
C THR A 52 -0.65 12.73 7.52
N PRO A 53 -1.03 11.64 8.22
CA PRO A 53 -0.06 10.63 8.64
C PRO A 53 0.54 9.93 7.42
N LEU A 54 1.88 9.86 7.40
CA LEU A 54 2.64 9.11 6.42
C LEU A 54 3.13 7.79 7.01
N TYR A 55 3.19 6.78 6.16
CA TYR A 55 3.60 5.44 6.51
C TYR A 55 4.70 5.00 5.55
N ARG A 56 5.82 4.52 6.11
CA ARG A 56 6.75 3.70 5.35
C ARG A 56 6.24 2.28 5.37
N ILE A 57 5.95 1.74 4.19
CA ILE A 57 5.51 0.36 4.00
C ILE A 57 6.69 -0.44 3.45
N ILE A 58 6.99 -1.56 4.08
CA ILE A 58 7.96 -2.55 3.60
C ILE A 58 7.22 -3.83 3.23
N LEU A 59 7.43 -4.34 2.01
CA LEU A 59 6.91 -5.62 1.53
C LEU A 59 8.04 -6.53 1.07
N ARG A 60 7.84 -7.85 1.14
CA ARG A 60 8.80 -8.81 0.59
C ARG A 60 8.77 -8.80 -0.95
N ALA A 61 9.92 -8.78 -1.59
CA ALA A 61 10.07 -8.94 -3.04
C ALA A 61 10.40 -10.41 -3.39
N PRO A 62 10.21 -10.84 -4.66
CA PRO A 62 9.59 -10.12 -5.77
C PRO A 62 8.04 -10.18 -5.73
N LEU A 63 7.39 -9.14 -6.21
CA LEU A 63 5.94 -9.12 -6.43
C LEU A 63 5.55 -8.11 -7.50
N ILE A 64 4.51 -8.43 -8.27
CA ILE A 64 4.01 -7.56 -9.33
C ILE A 64 3.10 -6.53 -8.69
N LEU A 65 3.53 -5.26 -8.74
CA LEU A 65 2.75 -4.12 -8.24
C LEU A 65 2.13 -3.36 -9.41
N PRO A 66 0.86 -2.93 -9.30
CA PRO A 66 0.26 -2.05 -10.29
C PRO A 66 0.96 -0.68 -10.31
N HIS A 67 0.75 0.09 -11.39
CA HIS A 67 1.28 1.45 -11.50
C HIS A 67 0.76 2.37 -10.37
N THR A 68 -0.53 2.26 -10.04
CA THR A 68 -1.12 2.94 -8.89
C THR A 68 -1.33 1.95 -7.77
N ILE A 69 -0.62 2.14 -6.66
CA ILE A 69 -0.63 1.21 -5.53
C ILE A 69 -1.47 1.80 -4.40
N LYS A 70 -2.51 1.09 -4.03
CA LYS A 70 -3.34 1.37 -2.86
C LYS A 70 -3.46 0.13 -1.99
N PHE A 71 -3.51 0.33 -0.69
CA PHE A 71 -3.71 -0.73 0.28
C PHE A 71 -4.91 -0.47 1.16
N LEU A 72 -5.64 -1.53 1.46
CA LEU A 72 -6.60 -1.57 2.55
C LEU A 72 -5.93 -2.17 3.77
N TRP A 73 -5.83 -1.38 4.84
CA TRP A 73 -5.31 -1.82 6.14
C TRP A 73 -6.48 -2.00 7.10
N ARG A 74 -6.78 -3.25 7.41
CA ARG A 74 -7.84 -3.60 8.37
C ARG A 74 -7.24 -3.73 9.77
N LEU A 75 -7.60 -2.79 10.64
CA LEU A 75 -7.27 -2.79 12.06
C LEU A 75 -8.44 -3.38 12.86
N GLN A 76 -8.23 -3.69 14.14
CA GLN A 76 -9.25 -4.35 14.99
C GLN A 76 -10.59 -3.58 15.04
N HIS A 77 -10.56 -2.25 14.97
CA HIS A 77 -11.74 -1.39 15.12
C HIS A 77 -11.94 -0.39 13.99
N THR A 78 -11.09 -0.39 12.96
CA THR A 78 -11.19 0.57 11.85
C THR A 78 -10.53 0.00 10.60
N THR A 79 -10.90 0.54 9.44
CA THR A 79 -10.25 0.23 8.17
C THR A 79 -9.70 1.51 7.58
N LYS A 80 -8.42 1.48 7.19
CA LYS A 80 -7.73 2.61 6.59
C LYS A 80 -7.38 2.30 5.14
N ARG A 81 -7.48 3.29 4.27
CA ARG A 81 -6.95 3.23 2.91
C ARG A 81 -5.64 4.00 2.85
N LEU A 82 -4.61 3.33 2.35
CA LEU A 82 -3.28 3.91 2.19
C LEU A 82 -2.97 4.02 0.70
N VAL A 83 -2.65 5.22 0.23
CA VAL A 83 -2.23 5.46 -1.15
C VAL A 83 -0.73 5.69 -1.19
N VAL A 84 -0.03 4.92 -2.02
CA VAL A 84 1.41 5.08 -2.21
C VAL A 84 1.66 6.36 -3.03
N ILE A 85 2.49 7.25 -2.49
CA ILE A 85 2.80 8.56 -3.07
C ILE A 85 4.20 8.65 -3.65
N LYS A 86 5.04 7.63 -3.42
CA LYS A 86 6.38 7.52 -4.00
C LYS A 86 6.60 6.10 -4.48
N ASP A 87 7.22 5.99 -5.65
CA ASP A 87 7.49 4.70 -6.29
C ASP A 87 8.24 3.74 -5.36
N PRO A 88 7.88 2.45 -5.35
CA PRO A 88 8.59 1.44 -4.59
C PRO A 88 10.05 1.35 -5.03
N ILE A 89 10.96 1.40 -4.05
CA ILE A 89 12.38 1.13 -4.28
C ILE A 89 12.73 -0.25 -3.72
N LEU A 90 13.61 -0.97 -4.42
CA LEU A 90 14.16 -2.22 -3.92
C LEU A 90 15.26 -1.94 -2.91
N VAL A 91 15.20 -2.62 -1.77
CA VAL A 91 16.18 -2.49 -0.68
C VAL A 91 16.69 -3.84 -0.23
N GLN A 92 17.84 -3.83 0.45
CA GLN A 92 18.51 -5.02 0.98
C GLN A 92 18.68 -6.14 -0.06
N TYR A 93 19.50 -5.87 -1.07
CA TYR A 93 19.79 -6.84 -2.14
C TYR A 93 18.52 -7.32 -2.87
N ASN A 94 17.60 -6.38 -3.15
CA ASN A 94 16.34 -6.63 -3.86
C ASN A 94 15.39 -7.61 -3.17
N ARG A 95 15.50 -7.78 -1.85
CA ARG A 95 14.65 -8.69 -1.07
C ARG A 95 13.36 -8.05 -0.59
N PHE A 96 13.29 -6.72 -0.55
CA PHE A 96 12.14 -5.98 -0.09
C PHE A 96 11.86 -4.76 -0.95
N TYR A 97 10.58 -4.41 -1.07
CA TYR A 97 10.14 -3.11 -1.54
C TYR A 97 9.98 -2.18 -0.34
N ALA A 98 10.51 -0.97 -0.44
CA ALA A 98 10.23 0.12 0.48
C ALA A 98 9.46 1.22 -0.26
N MET A 99 8.36 1.67 0.31
CA MET A 99 7.51 2.71 -0.28
C MET A 99 6.95 3.64 0.79
N ILE A 100 6.47 4.81 0.35
CA ILE A 100 5.82 5.79 1.22
C ILE A 100 4.37 5.91 0.80
N ALA A 101 3.47 5.77 1.77
CA ALA A 101 2.04 5.96 1.59
C ALA A 101 1.50 7.02 2.55
N GLU A 102 0.40 7.66 2.16
CA GLU A 102 -0.41 8.52 3.01
C GLU A 102 -1.79 7.90 3.24
N GLU A 103 -2.41 8.22 4.38
CA GLU A 103 -3.80 7.83 4.66
C GLU A 103 -4.79 8.69 3.87
N GLU A 104 -5.70 8.06 3.14
CA GLU A 104 -6.78 8.77 2.44
C GLU A 104 -7.77 9.32 3.48
N LYS A 105 -8.02 10.65 3.45
CA LYS A 105 -8.90 11.34 4.41
C LYS A 105 -10.40 11.02 4.27
N ASN A 106 -10.80 10.41 3.16
CA ASN A 106 -12.20 10.12 2.80
C ASN A 106 -12.37 8.64 2.38
N ALA A 107 -12.08 7.70 3.29
CA ALA A 107 -12.29 6.27 3.05
C ALA A 107 -13.69 5.81 3.45
#